data_AF-A0A1I6RUA9-F1
#
_entry.id   AF-A0A1I6RUA9-F1
#
_cell.length_a   1.000
_cell.length_b   1.000
_cell.length_c   1.000
_cell.angle_alpha   90.00
_cell.angle_beta   90.00
_cell.angle_gamma   90.00
#
_symmetry.space_group_name_H-M   'P 1'
#
loop_
_entity.id
_entity.type
_entity.pdbx_description
1 polymer ?
#
loop_
_entity_poly.entity_id
_entity_poly.type
_entity_poly.pdbx_seq_one_letter_code
_entity_poly.pdbx_strand_id
1 'polypeptide(L)'
;MLLVRGRAGGTELTGTLYERGEQAPSFRGAPDEAAAYVWVCDEFYEVDSGGTTQLVNDREVNVAFESPMPRGFDTREQALEAAKEHVRTQFARIGVPESEVELAVEKSEPEPEI
;
A
#
# COMPACT_ATOMS: atom_id res chain seq x y z
N MET A 1 9.02 -6.35 10.30
CA MET A 1 8.14 -5.47 9.53
C MET A 1 6.70 -5.95 9.66
N LEU A 2 5.73 -5.11 9.28
CA LEU A 2 4.31 -5.48 9.24
C LEU A 2 3.82 -5.39 7.80
N LEU A 3 3.15 -6.43 7.32
CA LEU A 3 2.44 -6.42 6.06
C LEU A 3 1.01 -5.95 6.33
N VAL A 4 0.58 -4.88 5.66
CA VAL A 4 -0.81 -4.42 5.70
C VAL A 4 -1.42 -4.73 4.34
N ARG A 5 -2.48 -5.52 4.37
CA ARG A 5 -3.09 -6.08 3.17
C ARG A 5 -4.57 -5.76 3.14
N GLY A 6 -5.06 -5.32 1.98
CA GLY A 6 -6.48 -5.16 1.67
C GLY A 6 -6.91 -6.11 0.57
N ARG A 7 -8.09 -6.71 0.73
CA ARG A 7 -8.74 -7.56 -0.27
C ARG A 7 -10.14 -7.07 -0.53
N ALA A 8 -10.48 -6.89 -1.79
CA ALA A 8 -11.84 -6.61 -2.24
C ALA A 8 -11.95 -6.79 -3.76
N GLY A 9 -13.16 -7.01 -4.25
CA GLY A 9 -13.46 -7.09 -5.68
C GLY A 9 -12.63 -8.07 -6.49
N GLY A 10 -12.17 -9.16 -5.86
CA GLY A 10 -11.36 -10.20 -6.51
C GLY A 10 -9.87 -9.85 -6.66
N THR A 11 -9.41 -8.73 -6.09
CA THR A 11 -8.01 -8.30 -6.12
C THR A 11 -7.46 -8.02 -4.71
N GLU A 12 -6.16 -7.81 -4.62
CA GLU A 12 -5.43 -7.59 -3.38
C GLU A 12 -4.38 -6.49 -3.55
N LEU A 13 -4.23 -5.65 -2.52
CA LEU A 13 -3.12 -4.73 -2.36
C LEU A 13 -2.38 -5.05 -1.06
N THR A 14 -1.07 -5.20 -1.13
CA THR A 14 -0.21 -5.36 0.05
C THR A 14 0.84 -4.27 0.05
N GLY A 15 1.00 -3.61 1.19
CA GLY A 15 2.16 -2.74 1.45
C GLY A 15 2.88 -3.15 2.73
N THR A 16 4.05 -2.56 2.93
CA THR A 16 4.96 -2.88 4.03
C THR A 16 5.14 -1.69 4.94
N LEU A 17 4.92 -1.91 6.24
CA LEU A 17 5.25 -0.97 7.30
C LEU A 17 6.52 -1.43 8.00
N TYR A 18 7.59 -0.68 7.80
CA TYR A 18 8.90 -0.86 8.45
C TYR A 18 8.85 -0.26 9.85
N GLU A 19 9.26 -1.03 10.85
CA GLU A 19 9.33 -0.62 12.24
C GLU A 19 10.71 0.00 12.57
N ARG A 20 10.83 0.61 13.75
CA ARG A 20 12.08 1.20 14.23
C ARG A 20 13.24 0.21 14.15
N GLY A 21 14.32 0.62 13.49
CA GLY A 21 15.53 -0.18 13.31
C GLY A 21 15.51 -1.09 12.08
N GLU A 22 14.41 -1.13 11.34
CA GLU A 22 14.31 -1.79 10.04
C GLU A 22 14.67 -0.81 8.92
N GLN A 23 15.31 -1.31 7.86
CA GLN A 23 15.66 -0.50 6.70
C GLN A 23 14.52 -0.54 5.68
N ALA A 24 13.93 0.63 5.43
CA ALA A 24 12.96 0.79 4.36
C ALA A 24 13.69 0.98 3.01
N PRO A 25 13.05 0.62 1.88
CA PRO A 25 13.60 0.91 0.57
C PRO A 25 13.62 2.43 0.32
N SER A 26 14.76 2.94 -0.13
CA SER A 26 14.92 4.33 -0.54
C SER A 26 14.44 4.51 -1.99
N PHE A 27 13.63 5.54 -2.24
CA PHE A 27 13.21 5.92 -3.59
C PHE A 27 13.74 7.31 -3.95
N ARG A 28 13.91 7.56 -5.24
CA ARG A 28 14.44 8.84 -5.73
C ARG A 28 13.46 9.97 -5.37
N GLY A 29 13.88 10.89 -4.50
CA GLY A 29 13.05 12.00 -4.02
C GLY A 29 12.26 11.71 -2.73
N ALA A 30 12.48 10.56 -2.09
CA ALA A 30 11.93 10.29 -0.77
C ALA A 30 12.53 11.26 0.28
N PRO A 31 11.73 11.80 1.21
CA PRO A 31 12.23 12.60 2.33
C PRO A 31 13.17 11.77 3.21
N ASP A 32 14.17 12.45 3.80
CA ASP A 32 15.24 11.83 4.60
C ASP A 32 14.68 10.96 5.75
N GLU A 33 15.20 9.74 5.88
CA GLU A 33 14.60 8.57 6.54
C GLU A 33 14.65 8.59 8.09
N ALA A 34 14.43 9.74 8.73
CA ALA A 34 14.48 9.86 10.18
C ALA A 34 13.22 9.38 10.92
N ALA A 35 12.23 8.84 10.21
CA ALA A 35 10.98 8.41 10.80
C ALA A 35 11.12 7.09 11.57
N ALA A 36 10.42 6.98 12.70
CA ALA A 36 10.44 5.76 13.51
C ALA A 36 9.69 4.59 12.86
N TYR A 37 8.75 4.89 11.96
CA TYR A 37 7.96 3.94 11.21
C TYR A 37 7.83 4.45 9.77
N VAL A 38 7.99 3.58 8.79
CA VAL A 38 7.93 3.96 7.37
C VAL A 38 6.95 3.04 6.63
N TRP A 39 5.89 3.62 6.07
CA TRP A 39 4.95 2.92 5.21
C TRP A 39 5.37 3.03 3.75
N VAL A 40 5.43 1.88 3.06
CA VAL A 40 5.70 1.79 1.62
C VAL A 40 4.62 0.93 0.98
N CYS A 41 3.92 1.49 0.01
CA CYS A 41 2.89 0.80 -0.75
C CYS A 41 2.70 1.50 -2.09
N ASP A 42 2.53 0.73 -3.15
CA ASP A 42 2.22 1.25 -4.47
C ASP A 42 0.88 1.97 -4.46
N GLU A 43 0.76 2.96 -5.34
CA GLU A 43 -0.49 3.63 -5.64
C GLU A 43 -0.99 3.22 -7.02
N PHE A 44 -2.30 3.15 -7.17
CA PHE A 44 -2.92 2.86 -8.45
C PHE A 44 -4.23 3.63 -8.64
N TYR A 45 -4.64 3.76 -9.89
CA TYR A 45 -5.88 4.44 -10.26
C TYR A 45 -6.41 3.92 -11.60
N GLU A 46 -7.71 4.07 -11.81
CA GLU A 46 -8.35 3.78 -13.09
C GLU A 46 -7.98 4.84 -14.14
N VAL A 47 -7.71 4.40 -15.37
CA VAL A 47 -7.40 5.26 -16.52
C VAL A 47 -8.30 4.93 -17.71
N ASP A 48 -8.60 5.93 -18.54
CA ASP A 48 -9.43 5.74 -19.74
C ASP A 48 -8.75 4.84 -20.79
N SER A 49 -7.41 4.87 -20.86
CA SER A 49 -6.62 4.08 -21.82
C SER A 49 -5.19 3.84 -21.33
N GLY A 50 -4.59 2.73 -21.75
CA GLY A 50 -3.27 2.29 -21.27
C GLY A 50 -3.37 1.46 -19.99
N GLY A 51 -2.29 1.39 -19.22
CA GLY A 51 -2.25 0.62 -17.98
C GLY A 51 -2.38 -0.90 -18.20
N THR A 52 -2.75 -1.61 -17.13
CA THR A 52 -3.01 -3.04 -17.11
C THR A 52 -4.50 -3.30 -16.88
N THR A 53 -5.12 -4.10 -17.75
CA THR A 53 -6.51 -4.50 -17.58
C THR A 53 -6.66 -5.48 -16.41
N GLN A 54 -7.57 -5.19 -15.48
CA GLN A 54 -7.91 -6.04 -14.34
C GLN A 54 -9.42 -6.21 -14.23
N LEU A 55 -9.87 -7.35 -13.69
CA LEU A 55 -11.27 -7.59 -13.37
C LEU A 55 -11.52 -7.21 -11.90
N VAL A 56 -12.40 -6.23 -11.68
CA VAL A 56 -12.74 -5.73 -10.35
C VAL A 56 -14.26 -5.66 -10.22
N ASN A 57 -14.86 -6.41 -9.28
CA ASN A 57 -16.32 -6.50 -9.13
C ASN A 57 -17.04 -6.81 -10.47
N ASP A 58 -16.52 -7.78 -11.23
CA ASP A 58 -17.02 -8.17 -12.56
C ASP A 58 -16.97 -7.07 -13.65
N ARG A 59 -16.24 -5.97 -13.39
CA ARG A 59 -15.98 -4.88 -14.33
C ARG A 59 -14.51 -4.92 -14.77
N GLU A 60 -14.26 -4.90 -16.07
CA GLU A 60 -12.91 -4.68 -16.58
C GLU A 60 -12.53 -3.21 -16.41
N VAL A 61 -11.38 -2.97 -15.79
CA VAL A 61 -10.80 -1.64 -15.57
C VAL A 61 -9.36 -1.60 -16.06
N ASN A 62 -8.93 -0.48 -16.62
CA ASN A 62 -7.52 -0.24 -16.92
C ASN A 62 -6.88 0.46 -15.73
N VAL A 63 -5.87 -0.18 -15.13
CA VAL A 63 -5.22 0.30 -13.92
C VAL A 63 -3.80 0.77 -14.25
N ALA A 64 -3.49 2.03 -13.91
CA ALA A 64 -2.14 2.54 -13.93
C ALA A 64 -1.53 2.46 -12.53
N PHE A 65 -0.24 2.11 -12.47
CA PHE A 65 0.53 2.06 -11.22
C PHE A 65 1.50 3.23 -11.15
N GLU A 66 1.65 3.77 -9.95
CA GLU A 66 2.62 4.79 -9.62
C GLU A 66 3.61 4.24 -8.60
N SER A 67 4.90 4.57 -8.78
CA SER A 67 5.94 4.15 -7.86
C SER A 67 5.65 4.66 -6.44
N PRO A 68 5.94 3.85 -5.42
CA PRO A 68 5.55 4.16 -4.06
C PRO A 68 6.39 5.31 -3.52
N MET A 69 5.76 6.22 -2.79
CA MET A 69 6.44 7.24 -2.01
C MET A 69 6.42 6.85 -0.53
N PRO A 70 7.60 6.57 0.10
CA PRO A 70 7.66 6.25 1.52
C PRO A 70 7.04 7.36 2.38
N ARG A 71 6.23 6.96 3.36
CA ARG A 71 5.58 7.88 4.31
C ARG A 71 6.07 7.57 5.72
N GLY A 72 6.69 8.57 6.35
CA GLY A 72 7.24 8.47 7.70
C GLY A 72 6.24 8.83 8.80
N PHE A 73 6.30 8.12 9.93
CA PHE A 73 5.47 8.34 11.11
C PHE A 73 6.28 8.19 12.41
N ASP A 74 5.83 8.85 13.47
CA ASP A 74 6.46 8.81 14.79
C ASP A 74 6.07 7.57 15.61
N THR A 75 4.85 7.08 15.42
CA THR A 75 4.29 5.97 16.21
C THR A 75 3.72 4.85 15.34
N ARG A 76 3.74 3.64 15.90
CA ARG A 76 3.20 2.45 15.24
C ARG A 76 1.71 2.58 14.92
N GLU A 77 0.95 3.17 15.84
CA GLU A 77 -0.50 3.34 15.71
C GLU A 77 -0.84 4.29 14.56
N GLN A 78 -0.21 5.47 14.51
CA GLN A 78 -0.38 6.40 13.38
C GLN A 78 -0.04 5.75 12.05
N ALA A 79 1.08 5.01 12.01
CA ALA A 79 1.53 4.39 10.78
C ALA A 79 0.59 3.27 10.32
N LEU A 80 0.05 2.46 11.25
CA LEU A 80 -0.92 1.41 10.93
C LEU A 80 -2.25 1.97 10.47
N GLU A 81 -2.77 3.02 11.12
CA GLU A 81 -4.02 3.64 10.69
C GLU A 81 -3.87 4.30 9.32
N ALA A 82 -2.77 5.04 9.09
CA ALA A 82 -2.47 5.62 7.79
C ALA A 82 -2.28 4.55 6.69
N ALA A 83 -1.65 3.41 7.00
CA ALA A 83 -1.51 2.31 6.06
C ALA A 83 -2.87 1.71 5.67
N LYS A 84 -3.75 1.46 6.65
CA LYS A 84 -5.11 0.93 6.42
C LYS A 84 -5.97 1.91 5.61
N GLU A 85 -5.93 3.19 5.94
CA GLU A 85 -6.64 4.25 5.21
C GLU A 85 -6.14 4.38 3.78
N HIS A 86 -4.82 4.32 3.59
CA HIS A 86 -4.21 4.31 2.27
C HIS A 86 -4.72 3.12 1.46
N VAL A 87 -4.68 1.89 1.98
CA VAL A 87 -5.18 0.71 1.27
C VAL A 87 -6.64 0.90 0.84
N ARG A 88 -7.52 1.35 1.73
CA ARG A 88 -8.93 1.65 1.39
C ARG A 88 -9.06 2.69 0.28
N THR A 89 -8.28 3.76 0.37
CA THR A 89 -8.25 4.83 -0.64
C THR A 89 -7.88 4.30 -2.03
N GLN A 90 -6.93 3.37 -2.13
CA GLN A 90 -6.55 2.79 -3.43
C GLN A 90 -7.69 1.98 -4.04
N PHE A 91 -8.41 1.19 -3.24
CA PHE A 91 -9.61 0.48 -3.72
C PHE A 91 -10.72 1.45 -4.17
N ALA A 92 -10.94 2.55 -3.45
CA ALA A 92 -11.90 3.57 -3.86
C ALA A 92 -11.58 4.18 -5.23
N ARG A 93 -10.30 4.33 -5.59
CA ARG A 93 -9.85 4.87 -6.89
C ARG A 93 -10.17 3.96 -8.09
N ILE A 94 -10.50 2.69 -7.87
CA ILE A 94 -10.94 1.74 -8.91
C ILE A 94 -12.43 1.38 -8.79
N GLY A 95 -13.17 2.15 -7.98
CA GLY A 95 -14.62 2.01 -7.82
C GLY A 95 -15.07 0.96 -6.81
N VAL A 96 -14.17 0.49 -5.94
CA VAL A 96 -14.52 -0.44 -4.84
C VAL A 96 -14.84 0.36 -3.57
N PRO A 97 -16.01 0.18 -2.94
CA PRO A 97 -16.33 0.87 -1.68
C PRO A 97 -15.33 0.52 -0.57
N GLU A 98 -14.87 1.54 0.16
CA GLU A 98 -13.90 1.35 1.26
C GLU A 98 -14.39 0.38 2.34
N SER A 99 -15.71 0.32 2.55
CA SER A 99 -16.36 -0.58 3.52
C SER A 99 -16.32 -2.05 3.12
N GLU A 100 -16.09 -2.36 1.84
CA GLU A 100 -15.95 -3.73 1.33
C GLU A 100 -14.50 -4.24 1.43
N VAL A 101 -13.56 -3.38 1.81
CA VAL A 101 -12.15 -3.74 1.91
C VAL A 101 -11.88 -4.48 3.21
N GLU A 102 -11.61 -5.78 3.08
CA GLU A 102 -11.14 -6.61 4.18
C GLU A 102 -9.66 -6.34 4.43
N LEU A 103 -9.33 -5.90 5.66
CA LEU A 103 -7.97 -5.57 6.04
C LEU A 103 -7.37 -6.65 6.94
N ALA A 104 -6.13 -7.04 6.64
CA ALA A 104 -5.31 -7.92 7.45
C ALA A 104 -3.95 -7.27 7.75
N VAL A 105 -3.43 -7.50 8.96
CA VAL A 105 -2.09 -7.07 9.37
C VAL A 105 -1.32 -8.29 9.86
N GLU A 106 -0.21 -8.58 9.21
CA GLU A 106 0.63 -9.75 9.50
C GLU A 106 2.05 -9.29 9.87
N LYS A 107 2.66 -9.92 10.87
CA LYS A 107 4.07 -9.66 11.18
C LYS A 107 4.95 -10.54 10.30
N SER A 108 5.90 -9.92 9.61
CA SER A 108 6.90 -10.61 8.78
C SER A 108 8.30 -10.25 9.26
N GLU A 109 9.21 -11.22 9.19
CA GLU A 109 10.64 -10.95 9.31
C GLU A 109 11.13 -10.30 8.01
N PRO A 110 12.01 -9.30 8.06
CA PRO A 110 12.62 -8.74 6.85
C PRO A 110 13.38 -9.86 6.13
N GLU A 111 13.16 -10.00 4.82
CA GLU A 111 13.94 -10.96 4.03
C GLU A 111 15.42 -10.58 4.10
N PRO A 112 16.34 -11.51 4.39
CA PRO A 112 17.75 -11.23 4.29
C PRO A 112 18.09 -10.93 2.82
N GLU A 113 18.80 -9.82 2.56
CA GLU A 113 19.37 -9.56 1.23
C GLU A 113 20.18 -10.78 0.77
N ILE A 114 19.84 -11.33 -0.41
CA ILE A 114 20.59 -12.42 -1.07
C ILE A 114 21.59 -11.82 -2.04
#